data_AF-N9D8C4-F1
#
_entry.id   AF-N9D8C4-F1
#
_cell.length_a   1.000
_cell.length_b   1.000
_cell.length_c   1.000
_cell.angle_alpha   90.00
_cell.angle_beta   90.00
_cell.angle_gamma   90.00
#
_symmetry.space_group_name_H-M   'P 1'
#
loop_
_entity.id
_entity.type
_entity.pdbx_description
1 polymer ?
#
loop_
_entity_poly.entity_id
_entity_poly.type
_entity_poly.pdbx_seq_one_letter_code
_entity_poly.pdbx_strand_id
1 'polypeptide(L)'
;MTRIIFAISILFGLQFTHAQEVQIGSLIDIKALNCDMIFQKPESKIAVLLRDFSANGPKQVKLNKSKQMMTIGGHTYVGIQGHQYYKTAHTEQDDFAVDTDVFGVRLIKIALQKHQLANTQSKGYYFVFRGEPTTVLYHLRKVVGDEWNIENAIDETPQGNSKLSCGYTS
;
A
#
# COMPACT_ATOMS: atom_id res chain seq x y z
N MET A 1 14.78 33.57 56.86
CA MET A 1 14.27 32.18 56.71
C MET A 1 13.63 32.05 55.34
N THR A 2 13.79 30.90 54.73
CA THR A 2 13.92 30.62 53.29
C THR A 2 12.60 30.69 52.50
N ARG A 3 12.63 31.33 51.32
CA ARG A 3 11.56 31.29 50.31
C ARG A 3 11.70 30.01 49.49
N ILE A 4 10.68 29.16 49.46
CA ILE A 4 10.63 27.96 48.63
C ILE A 4 9.97 28.34 47.30
N ILE A 5 10.74 28.29 46.22
CA ILE A 5 10.25 28.45 44.85
C ILE A 5 9.98 27.03 44.32
N PHE A 6 8.71 26.70 44.10
CA PHE A 6 8.32 25.49 43.38
C PHE A 6 8.50 25.71 41.88
N ALA A 7 9.57 25.16 41.31
CA ALA A 7 9.74 25.06 39.86
C ALA A 7 9.01 23.81 39.36
N ILE A 8 7.88 23.99 38.67
CA ILE A 8 7.18 22.91 37.96
C ILE A 8 7.94 22.66 36.66
N SER A 9 8.80 21.64 36.65
CA SER A 9 9.45 21.14 35.44
C SER A 9 8.42 20.40 34.59
N ILE A 10 7.87 21.08 33.59
CA ILE A 10 7.06 20.43 32.55
C ILE A 10 8.00 19.59 31.69
N LEU A 11 8.11 18.29 32.00
CA LEU A 11 8.66 17.31 31.07
C LEU A 11 7.71 17.20 29.88
N PHE A 12 7.94 17.99 28.84
CA PHE A 12 7.45 17.68 27.51
C PHE A 12 8.18 16.42 27.05
N GLY A 13 7.60 15.26 27.35
CA GLY A 13 7.97 14.03 26.69
C GLY A 13 7.63 14.17 25.21
N LEU A 14 8.63 14.55 24.39
CA LEU A 14 8.58 14.28 22.96
C LEU A 14 8.43 12.77 22.81
N GLN A 15 7.20 12.33 22.58
CA GLN A 15 6.98 10.98 22.06
C GLN A 15 7.56 10.97 20.65
N PHE A 16 8.83 10.55 20.54
CA PHE A 16 9.38 10.08 19.30
C PHE A 16 8.58 8.85 18.92
N THR A 17 7.53 9.03 18.11
CA THR A 17 6.92 7.92 17.39
C THR A 17 8.03 7.37 16.49
N HIS A 18 8.64 6.26 16.89
CA HIS A 18 9.56 5.54 16.03
C HIS A 18 8.78 5.18 14.77
N ALA A 19 9.17 5.78 13.65
CA ALA A 19 8.54 5.46 12.38
C ALA A 19 8.79 3.98 12.10
N GLN A 20 7.73 3.18 12.04
CA GLN A 20 7.87 1.76 11.77
C GLN A 20 8.23 1.62 10.28
N GLU A 21 9.40 1.03 10.02
CA GLU A 21 9.87 0.76 8.67
C GLU A 21 9.16 -0.47 8.10
N VAL A 22 8.64 -0.33 6.88
CA VAL A 22 7.91 -1.37 6.16
C VAL A 22 8.52 -1.55 4.78
N GLN A 23 9.05 -2.74 4.50
CA GLN A 23 9.57 -3.06 3.17
C GLN A 23 8.42 -3.26 2.19
N ILE A 24 8.44 -2.58 1.05
CA ILE A 24 7.30 -2.57 0.12
C ILE A 24 6.94 -3.97 -0.39
N GLY A 25 7.95 -4.80 -0.68
CA GLY A 25 7.75 -6.19 -1.10
C GLY A 25 7.07 -7.04 -0.03
N SER A 26 7.21 -6.68 1.26
CA SER A 26 6.54 -7.40 2.34
C SER A 26 5.02 -7.17 2.38
N LEU A 27 4.51 -6.12 1.73
CA LEU A 27 3.07 -5.87 1.63
C LEU A 27 2.36 -6.87 0.69
N ILE A 28 3.13 -7.55 -0.16
CA ILE A 28 2.62 -8.50 -1.15
C ILE A 28 2.75 -9.87 -0.49
N ASP A 29 1.75 -10.24 0.30
CA ASP A 29 1.58 -11.57 0.86
C ASP A 29 0.50 -12.35 0.10
N ILE A 30 0.37 -13.65 0.41
CA ILE A 30 -0.62 -14.52 -0.23
C ILE A 30 -2.03 -13.93 -0.11
N LYS A 31 -2.37 -13.34 1.05
CA LYS A 31 -3.67 -12.71 1.31
C LYS A 31 -3.90 -11.50 0.41
N ALA A 32 -2.89 -10.66 0.24
CA ALA A 32 -2.94 -9.51 -0.66
C ALA A 32 -3.09 -9.94 -2.12
N LEU A 33 -2.41 -11.03 -2.53
CA LEU A 33 -2.55 -11.60 -3.87
C LEU A 33 -3.94 -12.20 -4.10
N ASN A 34 -4.54 -12.83 -3.09
CA ASN A 34 -5.86 -13.44 -3.14
C ASN A 34 -7.03 -12.46 -2.92
N CYS A 35 -6.73 -11.17 -2.78
CA CYS A 35 -7.73 -10.15 -2.48
C CYS A 35 -8.58 -10.48 -1.23
N ASP A 36 -8.00 -11.18 -0.24
CA ASP A 36 -8.69 -11.56 0.98
C ASP A 36 -9.30 -10.31 1.64
N MET A 37 -10.52 -10.43 2.18
CA MET A 37 -11.28 -9.30 2.74
C MET A 37 -10.51 -8.59 3.86
N ILE A 38 -9.79 -7.55 3.48
CA ILE A 38 -8.81 -6.80 4.29
C ILE A 38 -9.42 -6.27 5.59
N PHE A 39 -10.71 -5.95 5.58
CA PHE A 39 -11.43 -5.37 6.72
C PHE A 39 -12.20 -6.39 7.55
N GLN A 40 -12.33 -7.64 7.09
CA GLN A 40 -12.95 -8.72 7.86
C GLN A 40 -11.91 -9.65 8.52
N LYS A 41 -10.72 -9.78 7.93
CA LYS A 41 -9.57 -10.51 8.51
C LYS A 41 -8.29 -9.67 8.36
N PRO A 42 -7.94 -8.81 9.33
CA PRO A 42 -6.91 -7.76 9.18
C PRO A 42 -5.46 -8.30 9.23
N GLU A 43 -5.21 -9.46 8.63
CA GLU A 43 -3.91 -10.14 8.65
C GLU A 43 -3.09 -9.89 7.39
N SER A 44 -3.68 -9.32 6.32
CA SER A 44 -2.90 -8.95 5.13
C SER A 44 -2.08 -7.70 5.41
N LYS A 45 -0.80 -7.73 5.04
CA LYS A 45 0.13 -6.61 5.30
C LYS A 45 -0.23 -5.34 4.53
N ILE A 46 -0.81 -5.45 3.33
CA ILE A 46 -1.27 -4.29 2.54
C ILE A 46 -2.35 -3.46 3.27
N ALA A 47 -3.05 -4.05 4.25
CA ALA A 47 -4.03 -3.38 5.09
C ALA A 47 -3.46 -2.15 5.82
N VAL A 48 -2.19 -2.21 6.22
CA VAL A 48 -1.51 -1.12 6.94
C VAL A 48 -1.41 0.12 6.04
N LEU A 49 -0.97 -0.07 4.80
CA LEU A 49 -0.88 1.00 3.80
C LEU A 49 -2.25 1.60 3.49
N LEU A 50 -3.27 0.76 3.30
CA LEU A 50 -4.65 1.22 3.07
C LEU A 50 -5.18 2.05 4.26
N ARG A 51 -4.88 1.63 5.50
CA ARG A 51 -5.27 2.35 6.71
C ARG A 51 -4.58 3.71 6.81
N ASP A 52 -3.29 3.76 6.56
CA ASP A 52 -2.53 5.02 6.59
C ASP A 52 -3.10 6.04 5.60
N PHE A 53 -3.40 5.61 4.37
CA PHE A 53 -4.01 6.48 3.37
C PHE A 53 -5.46 6.85 3.70
N SER A 54 -6.22 5.95 4.30
CA SER A 54 -7.58 6.26 4.76
C SER A 54 -7.59 7.30 5.88
N ALA A 55 -6.60 7.27 6.79
CA ALA A 55 -6.53 8.17 7.94
C ALA A 55 -5.88 9.53 7.62
N ASN A 56 -4.85 9.54 6.77
CA ASN A 56 -4.03 10.73 6.56
C ASN A 56 -4.27 11.41 5.22
N GLY A 57 -4.74 10.65 4.23
CA GLY A 57 -4.93 11.12 2.87
C GLY A 57 -3.62 11.40 2.11
N PRO A 58 -3.72 11.62 0.79
CA PRO A 58 -2.57 11.75 -0.11
C PRO A 58 -1.71 13.00 0.17
N LYS A 59 -2.29 14.06 0.75
CA LYS A 59 -1.59 15.32 1.04
C LYS A 59 -0.52 15.19 2.14
N GLN A 60 -0.56 14.10 2.92
CA GLN A 60 0.40 13.85 4.00
C GLN A 60 1.58 12.97 3.57
N VAL A 61 1.64 12.58 2.30
CA VAL A 61 2.75 11.78 1.77
C VAL A 61 4.03 12.60 1.75
N LYS A 62 5.07 12.07 2.39
CA LYS A 62 6.44 12.61 2.33
C LYS A 62 7.33 11.62 1.56
N LEU A 63 7.64 11.95 0.32
CA LEU A 63 8.49 11.12 -0.55
C LEU A 63 9.95 11.59 -0.52
N ASN A 64 10.86 10.68 -0.19
CA ASN A 64 12.29 10.84 -0.37
C ASN A 64 12.76 9.95 -1.52
N LYS A 65 12.85 10.53 -2.72
CA LYS A 65 13.22 9.80 -3.95
C LYS A 65 14.64 9.24 -3.92
N SER A 66 15.60 9.96 -3.32
CA SER A 66 16.99 9.52 -3.28
C SER A 66 17.20 8.30 -2.38
N LYS A 67 16.39 8.19 -1.31
CA LYS A 67 16.38 7.03 -0.42
C LYS A 67 15.35 5.96 -0.81
N GLN A 68 14.52 6.23 -1.83
CA GLN A 68 13.39 5.39 -2.21
C GLN A 68 12.47 5.08 -1.02
N MET A 69 12.09 6.12 -0.28
CA MET A 69 11.27 6.01 0.93
C MET A 69 10.06 6.92 0.85
N MET A 70 8.93 6.45 1.38
CA MET A 70 7.71 7.23 1.54
C MET A 70 7.26 7.16 2.99
N THR A 71 6.96 8.30 3.61
CA THR A 71 6.39 8.34 4.96
C THR A 71 4.95 8.84 4.92
N ILE A 72 4.05 8.11 5.60
CA ILE A 72 2.64 8.47 5.80
C ILE A 72 2.15 7.77 7.08
N GLY A 73 1.28 8.42 7.86
CA GLY A 73 0.64 7.78 9.02
C GLY A 73 1.58 7.27 10.11
N GLY A 74 2.81 7.81 10.18
CA GLY A 74 3.83 7.33 11.12
C GLY A 74 4.59 6.09 10.65
N HIS A 75 4.29 5.53 9.48
CA HIS A 75 5.05 4.46 8.85
C HIS A 75 6.00 5.01 7.78
N THR A 76 7.16 4.38 7.63
CA THR A 76 8.10 4.62 6.53
C THR A 76 8.16 3.40 5.63
N TYR A 77 7.66 3.53 4.42
CA TYR A 77 7.67 2.51 3.37
C TYR A 77 8.95 2.60 2.55
N VAL A 78 9.76 1.54 2.56
CA VAL A 78 11.04 1.46 1.85
C VAL A 78 10.86 0.71 0.52
N GLY A 79 11.46 1.25 -0.56
CA GLY A 79 11.34 0.72 -1.92
C GLY A 79 10.38 1.49 -2.84
N ILE A 80 9.81 2.61 -2.35
CA ILE A 80 8.96 3.48 -3.18
C ILE A 80 9.82 4.53 -3.89
N GLN A 81 9.86 4.45 -5.22
CA GLN A 81 10.67 5.31 -6.09
C GLN A 81 9.93 6.59 -6.50
N GLY A 82 8.61 6.52 -6.55
CA GLY A 82 7.75 7.61 -7.00
C GLY A 82 6.36 7.50 -6.40
N HIS A 83 5.70 8.65 -6.25
CA HIS A 83 4.29 8.76 -5.87
C HIS A 83 3.60 9.75 -6.79
N GLN A 84 2.43 9.38 -7.28
CA GLN A 84 1.56 10.26 -8.07
C GLN A 84 0.13 10.13 -7.57
N TYR A 85 -0.44 11.26 -7.18
CA TYR A 85 -1.84 11.37 -6.78
C TYR A 85 -2.65 12.06 -7.88
N TYR A 86 -3.84 11.56 -8.18
CA TYR A 86 -4.80 12.24 -9.03
C TYR A 86 -6.24 11.97 -8.63
N LYS A 87 -7.12 12.90 -8.99
CA LYS A 87 -8.54 12.85 -8.68
C LYS A 87 -9.36 13.32 -9.88
N THR A 88 -10.37 12.54 -10.23
CA THR A 88 -11.39 12.84 -11.24
C THR A 88 -12.77 12.89 -10.58
N ALA A 89 -13.83 13.09 -11.36
CA ALA A 89 -15.21 13.05 -10.87
C ALA A 89 -15.62 11.67 -10.31
N HIS A 90 -14.98 10.59 -10.78
CA HIS A 90 -15.36 9.22 -10.45
C HIS A 90 -14.27 8.42 -9.73
N THR A 91 -13.03 8.93 -9.68
CA THR A 91 -11.89 8.19 -9.15
C THR A 91 -10.96 9.09 -8.36
N GLU A 92 -10.51 8.61 -7.21
CA GLU A 92 -9.35 9.12 -6.48
C GLU A 92 -8.29 8.00 -6.47
N GLN A 93 -7.04 8.30 -6.83
CA GLN A 93 -6.01 7.28 -6.93
C GLN A 93 -4.62 7.78 -6.51
N ASP A 94 -3.94 6.92 -5.77
CA ASP A 94 -2.54 7.05 -5.39
C ASP A 94 -1.73 5.94 -6.07
N ASP A 95 -0.80 6.34 -6.92
CA ASP A 95 0.11 5.46 -7.64
C ASP A 95 1.50 5.49 -7.01
N PHE A 96 2.06 4.32 -6.71
CA PHE A 96 3.42 4.16 -6.23
C PHE A 96 4.26 3.43 -7.27
N ALA A 97 5.31 4.08 -7.76
CA ALA A 97 6.33 3.43 -8.55
C ALA A 97 7.26 2.64 -7.62
N VAL A 98 7.42 1.36 -7.92
CA VAL A 98 8.27 0.43 -7.17
C VAL A 98 9.08 -0.39 -8.16
N ASP A 99 10.11 -1.10 -7.70
CA ASP A 99 10.85 -2.03 -8.54
C ASP A 99 11.45 -3.11 -7.65
N THR A 100 10.70 -4.18 -7.42
CA THR A 100 11.07 -5.23 -6.47
C THR A 100 10.61 -6.61 -6.94
N ASP A 101 11.37 -7.66 -6.64
CA ASP A 101 10.98 -9.03 -6.95
C ASP A 101 10.16 -9.62 -5.81
N VAL A 102 8.97 -10.14 -6.15
CA VAL A 102 8.05 -10.80 -5.23
C VAL A 102 7.56 -12.08 -5.89
N PHE A 103 7.70 -13.22 -5.20
CA PHE A 103 7.22 -14.52 -5.69
C PHE A 103 7.67 -14.89 -7.12
N GLY A 104 8.88 -14.48 -7.50
CA GLY A 104 9.46 -14.77 -8.82
C GLY A 104 8.96 -13.86 -9.96
N VAL A 105 8.22 -12.80 -9.65
CA VAL A 105 7.80 -11.76 -10.62
C VAL A 105 8.25 -10.38 -10.15
N ARG A 106 8.55 -9.49 -11.11
CA ARG A 106 8.98 -8.12 -10.81
C ARG A 106 7.77 -7.21 -10.65
N LEU A 107 7.49 -6.75 -9.44
CA LEU A 107 6.48 -5.73 -9.15
C LEU A 107 7.02 -4.34 -9.53
N ILE A 108 6.24 -3.60 -10.32
CA ILE A 108 6.61 -2.26 -10.83
C ILE A 108 5.67 -1.14 -10.36
N LYS A 109 4.47 -1.49 -9.88
CA LYS A 109 3.50 -0.52 -9.37
C LYS A 109 2.60 -1.10 -8.30
N ILE A 110 2.30 -0.28 -7.31
CA ILE A 110 1.15 -0.48 -6.40
C ILE A 110 0.26 0.74 -6.55
N ALA A 111 -1.05 0.54 -6.62
CA ALA A 111 -2.00 1.65 -6.64
C ALA A 111 -3.11 1.44 -5.63
N LEU A 112 -3.54 2.51 -4.97
CA LEU A 112 -4.72 2.54 -4.10
C LEU A 112 -5.77 3.38 -4.80
N GLN A 113 -6.97 2.82 -4.97
CA GLN A 113 -8.02 3.44 -5.76
C GLN A 113 -9.30 3.55 -4.94
N LYS A 114 -10.00 4.67 -5.09
CA LYS A 114 -11.38 4.85 -4.63
C LYS A 114 -12.23 5.24 -5.82
N HIS A 115 -13.31 4.52 -6.06
CA HIS A 115 -14.31 4.88 -7.07
C HIS A 115 -15.57 5.41 -6.40
N GLN A 116 -16.04 6.53 -6.91
CA GLN A 116 -17.26 7.18 -6.45
C GLN A 116 -18.38 6.85 -7.44
N LEU A 117 -19.31 6.00 -7.00
CA LEU A 117 -20.53 5.66 -7.71
C LEU A 117 -21.68 6.52 -7.14
N ALA A 118 -22.77 6.65 -7.88
CA ALA A 118 -23.88 7.55 -7.54
C ALA A 118 -24.36 7.42 -6.09
N ASN A 119 -24.42 6.19 -5.55
CA ASN A 119 -24.93 5.91 -4.21
C ASN A 119 -23.95 5.11 -3.33
N THR A 120 -22.75 4.79 -3.82
CA THR A 120 -21.80 3.93 -3.11
C THR A 120 -20.36 4.36 -3.38
N GLN A 121 -19.46 4.05 -2.45
CA GLN A 121 -18.02 4.17 -2.65
C GLN A 121 -17.42 2.77 -2.70
N SER A 122 -16.68 2.44 -3.75
CA SER A 122 -15.81 1.26 -3.73
C SER A 122 -14.37 1.71 -3.55
N LYS A 123 -13.61 0.91 -2.81
CA LYS A 123 -12.18 1.12 -2.59
C LYS A 123 -11.44 -0.12 -3.06
N GLY A 124 -10.16 0.02 -3.35
CA GLY A 124 -9.39 -1.10 -3.85
C GLY A 124 -7.91 -0.78 -3.92
N TYR A 125 -7.17 -1.79 -4.29
CA TYR A 125 -5.78 -1.66 -4.69
C TYR A 125 -5.53 -2.54 -5.90
N TYR A 126 -4.47 -2.23 -6.64
CA TYR A 126 -3.99 -3.14 -7.66
C TYR A 126 -2.47 -3.15 -7.72
N PHE A 127 -1.93 -4.29 -8.14
CA PHE A 127 -0.51 -4.49 -8.40
C PHE A 127 -0.28 -4.51 -9.90
N VAL A 128 0.83 -3.93 -10.36
CA VAL A 128 1.32 -4.16 -11.73
C VAL A 128 2.66 -4.86 -11.66
N PHE A 129 2.73 -6.01 -12.31
CA PHE A 129 3.94 -6.82 -12.46
C PHE A 129 4.45 -6.70 -13.90
N ARG A 130 5.78 -6.68 -14.07
CA ARG A 130 6.41 -6.64 -15.39
C ARG A 130 6.16 -7.96 -16.13
N GLY A 131 5.74 -7.85 -17.38
CA GLY A 131 5.59 -8.98 -18.31
C GLY A 131 4.15 -9.45 -18.49
N GLU A 132 3.99 -10.42 -19.39
CA GLU A 132 2.70 -10.94 -19.87
C GLU A 132 1.89 -11.65 -18.78
N PRO A 133 0.55 -11.50 -18.78
CA PRO A 133 -0.35 -12.13 -17.78
C PRO A 133 -0.14 -13.62 -17.59
N THR A 134 0.07 -14.37 -18.68
CA THR A 134 0.27 -15.83 -18.62
C THR A 134 1.56 -16.20 -17.87
N THR A 135 2.63 -15.45 -18.08
CA THR A 135 3.93 -15.67 -17.45
C THR A 135 3.89 -15.29 -15.98
N VAL A 136 3.32 -14.12 -15.67
CA VAL A 136 3.17 -13.65 -14.29
C VAL A 136 2.28 -14.60 -13.50
N LEU A 137 1.13 -15.01 -14.05
CA LEU A 137 0.22 -15.95 -13.41
C LEU A 137 0.90 -17.30 -13.15
N TYR A 138 1.68 -17.81 -14.09
CA TYR A 138 2.45 -19.05 -13.91
C TYR A 138 3.39 -18.96 -12.69
N HIS A 139 4.18 -17.89 -12.60
CA HIS A 139 5.12 -17.72 -11.49
C HIS A 139 4.42 -17.53 -10.14
N LEU A 140 3.37 -16.71 -10.09
CA LEU A 140 2.59 -16.50 -8.87
C LEU A 140 1.94 -17.80 -8.39
N ARG A 141 1.25 -18.53 -9.28
CA ARG A 141 0.63 -19.83 -8.94
C ARG A 141 1.65 -20.86 -8.49
N LYS A 142 2.85 -20.88 -9.09
CA LYS A 142 3.91 -21.81 -8.69
C LYS A 142 4.35 -21.61 -7.24
N VAL A 143 4.32 -20.37 -6.73
CA VAL A 143 4.73 -20.08 -5.35
C VAL A 143 3.57 -20.14 -4.36
N VAL A 144 2.40 -19.62 -4.75
CA VAL A 144 1.20 -19.63 -3.89
C VAL A 144 0.59 -21.03 -3.78
N GLY A 145 0.71 -21.86 -4.81
CA GLY A 145 0.23 -23.24 -4.82
C GLY A 145 -1.28 -23.34 -4.59
N ASP A 146 -1.68 -24.26 -3.72
CA ASP A 146 -3.08 -24.56 -3.41
C ASP A 146 -3.80 -23.41 -2.68
N GLU A 147 -3.05 -22.42 -2.16
CA GLU A 147 -3.63 -21.23 -1.56
C GLU A 147 -4.15 -20.24 -2.61
N TRP A 148 -3.87 -20.42 -3.90
CA TRP A 148 -4.30 -19.50 -4.95
C TRP A 148 -5.82 -19.64 -5.16
N ASN A 149 -6.59 -18.65 -4.71
CA ASN A 149 -8.05 -18.79 -4.59
C ASN A 149 -8.86 -17.81 -5.48
N ILE A 150 -8.19 -17.02 -6.33
CA ILE A 150 -8.84 -16.12 -7.28
C ILE A 150 -8.77 -16.66 -8.71
N GLU A 151 -9.93 -16.76 -9.36
CA GLU A 151 -10.01 -17.15 -10.77
C GLU A 151 -9.69 -15.94 -11.66
N ASN A 152 -8.65 -16.05 -12.49
CA ASN A 152 -8.32 -15.15 -13.61
C ASN A 152 -8.31 -13.63 -13.30
N ALA A 153 -7.62 -13.21 -12.24
CA ALA A 153 -7.58 -11.81 -11.82
C ALA A 153 -6.45 -10.95 -12.42
N ILE A 154 -5.73 -11.45 -13.43
CA ILE A 154 -4.58 -10.75 -14.01
C ILE A 154 -4.91 -10.28 -15.43
N ASP A 155 -5.14 -8.98 -15.57
CA ASP A 155 -5.40 -8.31 -16.83
C ASP A 155 -4.09 -7.79 -17.46
N GLU A 156 -4.07 -7.61 -18.77
CA GLU A 156 -2.98 -6.90 -19.45
C GLU A 156 -3.16 -5.38 -19.34
N THR A 157 -2.08 -4.64 -19.02
CA THR A 157 -2.06 -3.18 -19.13
C THR A 157 -1.76 -2.74 -20.55
N PRO A 158 -2.07 -1.48 -20.95
CA PRO A 158 -1.71 -0.96 -22.28
C PRO A 158 -0.22 -0.97 -22.61
N GLN A 159 0.65 -1.23 -21.63
CA GLN A 159 2.11 -1.30 -21.78
C GLN A 159 2.62 -2.75 -21.79
N GLY A 160 1.76 -3.77 -21.94
CA GLY A 160 2.15 -5.18 -21.95
C GLY A 160 2.58 -5.73 -20.58
N ASN A 161 2.02 -5.17 -19.50
CA ASN A 161 2.29 -5.63 -18.14
C ASN A 161 1.07 -6.32 -17.54
N SER A 162 1.26 -7.01 -16.42
CA SER A 162 0.22 -7.78 -15.73
C SER A 162 -0.37 -6.97 -14.58
N LYS A 163 -1.69 -6.83 -14.52
CA LYS A 163 -2.41 -6.10 -13.48
C LYS A 163 -3.31 -7.02 -12.66
N LEU A 164 -3.05 -7.12 -11.36
CA LEU A 164 -3.92 -7.82 -10.41
C LEU A 164 -4.75 -6.79 -9.63
N SER A 165 -6.08 -6.81 -9.78
CA SER A 165 -6.98 -5.83 -9.18
C SER A 165 -7.81 -6.42 -8.03
N CYS A 166 -7.77 -5.79 -6.87
CA CYS A 166 -8.56 -6.15 -5.69
C CYS A 166 -9.49 -5.00 -5.29
N GLY A 167 -10.79 -5.19 -5.52
CA GLY A 167 -11.84 -4.24 -5.12
C GLY A 167 -12.60 -4.72 -3.89
N TYR A 168 -13.05 -3.78 -3.05
CA TYR A 168 -13.94 -4.03 -1.93
C TYR A 168 -14.94 -2.87 -1.76
N THR A 169 -16.16 -3.21 -1.39
CA THR A 169 -17.18 -2.23 -1.00
C THR A 169 -16.96 -1.81 0.45
N SER A 170 -17.06 -0.51 0.73
CA SER A 170 -17.05 0.04 2.09
C SER A 170 -18.43 0.51 2.50
#